data_AF-A0A7Y3MYT3-F1
#
_entry.id   AF-A0A7Y3MYT3-F1
#
_cell.length_a   1.000
_cell.length_b   1.000
_cell.length_c   1.000
_cell.angle_alpha   90.00
_cell.angle_beta   90.00
_cell.angle_gamma   90.00
#
_symmetry.space_group_name_H-M   'P 1'
#
loop_
_entity.id
_entity.type
_entity.pdbx_description
1 polymer ?
#
loop_
_entity_poly.entity_id
_entity_poly.type
_entity_poly.pdbx_seq_one_letter_code
_entity_poly.pdbx_strand_id
1 'polypeptide(L)'
;MPGISPRHTSARRWALPPAVALVVGGLIATQASAQGPPASEEQPAELGPQAMEFSDESLFAVVTHRGGLAGSLAHNHFVTANEYLANFAYDPADPTRSTLRFSTLVEDLTIDDPELQAAWIDRISTLDLVQEFGDLSEGDRVKVRREMLDEDQLDPDNFPLIAAVLQGISEQTNRVGEVDFTHVATVEVTIHG
;
A
#
# COMPACT_ATOMS: atom_id res chain seq x y z
N MET A 1 -60.30 2.98 1.78
CA MET A 1 -59.19 3.09 0.81
C MET A 1 -58.14 4.01 1.39
N PRO A 2 -56.94 3.53 1.75
CA PRO A 2 -55.89 4.40 2.27
C PRO A 2 -55.12 5.05 1.11
N GLY A 3 -54.94 6.37 1.19
CA GLY A 3 -54.23 7.19 0.21
C GLY A 3 -52.73 7.02 0.30
N ILE A 4 -52.09 6.82 -0.85
CA ILE A 4 -50.64 6.74 -1.01
C ILE A 4 -50.12 8.16 -1.24
N SER A 5 -49.35 8.69 -0.30
CA SER A 5 -48.60 9.94 -0.52
C SER A 5 -47.34 9.69 -1.35
N PRO A 6 -46.95 10.61 -2.25
CA PRO A 6 -45.77 10.45 -3.09
C PRO A 6 -44.48 10.67 -2.29
N ARG A 7 -43.49 9.78 -2.46
CA ARG A 7 -42.13 9.97 -1.95
C ARG A 7 -41.38 10.93 -2.85
N HIS A 8 -40.93 12.05 -2.28
CA HIS A 8 -39.95 12.93 -2.91
C HIS A 8 -38.56 12.28 -2.86
N THR A 9 -38.01 11.93 -4.02
CA THR A 9 -36.59 11.62 -4.20
C THR A 9 -35.81 12.91 -4.38
N SER A 10 -35.05 13.32 -3.36
CA SER A 10 -34.04 14.37 -3.47
C SER A 10 -32.71 13.74 -3.91
N ALA A 11 -32.21 14.15 -5.07
CA ALA A 11 -30.88 13.82 -5.54
C ALA A 11 -29.84 14.49 -4.60
N ARG A 12 -29.15 13.69 -3.78
CA ARG A 12 -27.98 14.15 -3.04
C ARG A 12 -26.76 14.05 -3.96
N ARG A 13 -26.19 15.19 -4.31
CA ARG A 13 -24.84 15.28 -4.87
C ARG A 13 -23.87 15.05 -3.73
N TRP A 14 -23.18 13.92 -3.74
CA TRP A 14 -22.05 13.66 -2.84
C TRP A 14 -20.79 14.20 -3.51
N ALA A 15 -20.11 15.11 -2.82
CA ALA A 15 -18.77 15.52 -3.21
C ALA A 15 -17.84 14.33 -2.98
N LEU A 16 -17.01 14.02 -3.99
CA LEU A 16 -15.98 12.99 -3.91
C LEU A 16 -15.04 13.29 -2.73
N PRO A 17 -14.62 12.29 -1.94
CA PRO A 17 -13.61 12.49 -0.92
C PRO A 17 -12.25 12.87 -1.55
N PRO A 18 -11.41 13.62 -0.83
CA PRO A 18 -10.11 14.06 -1.31
C PRO A 18 -9.18 12.86 -1.54
N ALA A 19 -8.41 12.93 -2.63
CA ALA A 19 -7.43 11.93 -3.06
C ALA A 19 -6.53 11.44 -1.91
N VAL A 20 -6.47 10.11 -1.75
CA VAL A 20 -5.46 9.41 -0.96
C VAL A 20 -4.13 9.55 -1.71
N ALA A 21 -3.16 10.22 -1.09
CA ALA A 21 -1.79 10.26 -1.58
C ALA A 21 -1.02 9.09 -0.97
N LEU A 22 -0.86 8.03 -1.76
CA LEU A 22 0.01 6.89 -1.44
C LEU A 22 1.47 7.33 -1.66
N VAL A 23 2.22 7.57 -0.59
CA VAL A 23 3.68 7.68 -0.67
C VAL A 23 4.24 6.29 -0.40
N VAL A 24 4.38 5.49 -1.46
CA VAL A 24 5.41 4.44 -1.45
C VAL A 24 6.73 5.19 -1.45
N GLY A 25 7.60 4.94 -0.47
CA GLY A 25 8.97 5.45 -0.46
C GLY A 25 9.77 4.83 -1.61
N GLY A 26 9.46 5.25 -2.83
CA GLY A 26 10.02 4.90 -4.12
C GLY A 26 9.50 5.97 -5.08
N LEU A 27 10.40 6.68 -5.76
CA LEU A 27 10.05 7.78 -6.66
C LEU A 27 9.16 7.26 -7.80
N ILE A 28 7.84 7.43 -7.69
CA ILE A 28 6.87 7.03 -8.72
C ILE A 28 6.83 8.15 -9.79
N ALA A 29 7.45 7.91 -10.94
CA ALA A 29 7.15 8.63 -12.17
C ALA A 29 6.06 7.86 -12.94
N THR A 30 4.80 8.28 -12.83
CA THR A 30 3.68 7.70 -13.58
C THR A 30 3.70 8.19 -15.04
N GLN A 31 3.91 7.27 -15.98
CA GLN A 31 3.35 7.42 -17.32
C GLN A 31 2.22 6.42 -17.48
N ALA A 32 0.98 6.91 -17.48
CA ALA A 32 -0.17 6.15 -17.92
C ALA A 32 -0.08 5.98 -19.45
N SER A 33 -0.06 4.73 -19.92
CA SER A 33 -0.35 4.41 -21.32
C SER A 33 -1.35 3.25 -21.39
N ALA A 34 -2.21 3.36 -22.39
CA ALA A 34 -3.48 2.69 -22.53
C ALA A 34 -3.38 1.16 -22.76
N GLN A 35 -4.36 0.46 -22.17
CA GLN A 35 -4.98 -0.81 -22.62
C GLN A 35 -4.08 -1.78 -23.39
N GLY A 36 -3.45 -2.70 -22.65
CA GLY A 36 -2.92 -3.95 -23.19
C GLY A 36 -4.02 -4.99 -23.47
N PRO A 37 -3.72 -6.00 -24.32
CA PRO A 37 -4.64 -7.08 -24.69
C PRO A 37 -5.06 -7.95 -23.48
N PRO A 38 -6.16 -8.71 -23.57
CA PRO A 38 -6.66 -9.52 -22.46
C PRO A 38 -5.61 -10.52 -21.97
N ALA A 39 -5.47 -10.60 -20.65
CA ALA A 39 -4.52 -11.45 -19.96
C ALA A 39 -4.71 -12.92 -20.38
N SER A 40 -3.67 -13.50 -20.97
CA SER A 40 -3.49 -14.95 -20.92
C SER A 40 -3.29 -15.34 -19.46
N GLU A 41 -3.97 -16.40 -19.01
CA GLU A 41 -3.69 -17.06 -17.73
C GLU A 41 -2.22 -17.52 -17.73
N GLU A 42 -1.31 -16.67 -17.26
CA GLU A 42 0.06 -17.06 -16.96
C GLU A 42 0.01 -18.00 -15.76
N GLN A 43 0.12 -19.29 -16.06
CA GLN A 43 0.41 -20.34 -15.09
C GLN A 43 1.61 -19.89 -14.23
N PRO A 44 1.52 -19.91 -12.88
CA PRO A 44 2.58 -19.41 -12.03
C PRO A 44 3.90 -20.09 -12.37
N ALA A 45 4.87 -19.33 -12.86
CA ALA A 45 6.19 -19.85 -13.14
C ALA A 45 6.75 -20.49 -11.86
N GLU A 46 7.22 -21.74 -11.95
CA GLU A 46 7.92 -22.41 -10.84
C GLU A 46 9.06 -21.50 -10.37
N LEU A 47 9.01 -21.13 -9.09
CA LEU A 47 9.96 -20.23 -8.47
C LEU A 47 11.35 -20.86 -8.45
N GLY A 48 12.35 -20.14 -8.99
CA GLY A 48 13.75 -20.56 -8.97
C GLY A 48 14.33 -20.63 -7.55
N PRO A 49 15.49 -21.28 -7.36
CA PRO A 49 15.99 -21.77 -6.07
C PRO A 49 16.56 -20.71 -5.09
N GLN A 50 16.16 -19.44 -5.18
CA GLN A 50 16.60 -18.39 -4.23
C GLN A 50 15.44 -17.51 -3.76
N ALA A 51 14.34 -18.13 -3.33
CA ALA A 51 13.33 -17.45 -2.54
C ALA A 51 13.92 -17.11 -1.16
N MET A 52 14.11 -15.83 -0.87
CA MET A 52 14.35 -15.37 0.50
C MET A 52 13.01 -15.42 1.24
N GLU A 53 12.88 -16.28 2.26
CA GLU A 53 11.80 -16.14 3.23
C GLU A 53 12.06 -14.85 4.01
N PHE A 54 11.10 -13.93 3.99
CA PHE A 54 11.20 -12.68 4.74
C PHE A 54 11.07 -13.01 6.23
N SER A 55 12.08 -12.62 7.01
CA SER A 55 12.07 -12.79 8.47
C SER A 55 11.21 -11.72 9.15
N ASP A 56 10.96 -11.89 10.45
CA ASP A 56 10.37 -10.86 11.33
C ASP A 56 11.13 -9.52 11.33
N GLU A 57 12.28 -9.45 10.64
CA GLU A 57 13.09 -8.23 10.43
C GLU A 57 12.70 -7.47 9.17
N SER A 58 11.65 -7.88 8.45
CA SER A 58 11.15 -7.23 7.24
C SER A 58 9.69 -6.83 7.38
N LEU A 59 9.35 -5.66 6.83
CA LEU A 59 8.01 -5.10 6.89
C LEU A 59 7.58 -4.56 5.53
N PHE A 60 6.37 -4.93 5.11
CA PHE A 60 5.62 -4.15 4.12
C PHE A 60 4.64 -3.23 4.83
N ALA A 61 4.85 -1.92 4.67
CA ALA A 61 4.01 -0.91 5.28
C ALA A 61 3.75 0.25 4.34
N VAL A 62 2.59 0.87 4.53
CA VAL A 62 2.19 2.12 3.91
C VAL A 62 1.90 3.13 5.02
N VAL A 63 2.57 4.28 4.96
CA VAL A 63 2.21 5.43 5.76
C VAL A 63 1.26 6.30 4.94
N THR A 64 0.04 6.48 5.42
CA THR A 64 -0.91 7.38 4.77
C THR A 64 -0.93 8.72 5.49
N HIS A 65 -0.80 9.78 4.69
CA HIS A 65 -0.89 11.16 5.16
C HIS A 65 -2.23 11.74 4.76
N ARG A 66 -2.91 12.40 5.69
CA ARG A 66 -4.13 13.12 5.33
C ARG A 66 -3.80 14.44 4.64
N GLY A 67 -4.23 14.59 3.40
CA GLY A 67 -4.17 15.85 2.66
C GLY A 67 -5.29 16.83 3.04
N GLY A 68 -5.05 18.14 2.85
CA GLY A 68 -6.07 19.19 2.88
C GLY A 68 -6.11 20.06 4.16
N LEU A 69 -7.02 21.05 4.17
CA LEU A 69 -7.11 22.09 5.22
C LEU A 69 -7.44 21.55 6.63
N ALA A 70 -7.93 20.31 6.74
CA ALA A 70 -8.20 19.64 8.01
C ALA A 70 -7.14 18.60 8.39
N GLY A 71 -6.01 18.55 7.67
CA GLY A 71 -4.92 17.59 7.91
C GLY A 71 -4.29 17.71 9.30
N SER A 72 -4.31 18.90 9.92
CA SER A 72 -3.75 19.12 11.26
C SER A 72 -4.56 18.50 12.41
N LEU A 73 -5.77 17.98 12.14
CA LEU A 73 -6.66 17.40 13.15
C LEU A 73 -6.78 15.88 13.05
N ALA A 74 -6.13 15.25 12.06
CA ALA A 74 -6.14 13.81 11.89
C ALA A 74 -4.70 13.30 11.86
N HIS A 75 -4.49 12.14 12.48
CA HIS A 75 -3.19 11.50 12.52
C HIS A 75 -2.88 10.79 11.19
N ASN A 76 -1.60 10.53 10.97
CA ASN A 76 -1.15 9.64 9.92
C ASN A 76 -1.50 8.20 10.30
N HIS A 77 -1.83 7.35 9.32
CA HIS A 77 -2.07 5.93 9.58
C HIS A 77 -0.90 5.09 9.10
N PHE A 78 -0.65 4.03 9.84
CA PHE A 78 0.32 2.97 9.54
C PHE A 78 -0.44 1.72 9.13
N VAL A 79 -0.42 1.40 7.83
CA VAL A 79 -1.04 0.18 7.31
C VAL A 79 0.04 -0.84 7.03
N THR A 80 -0.11 -2.05 7.56
CA THR A 80 0.89 -3.13 7.45
C THR A 80 0.26 -4.40 6.90
N ALA A 81 1.02 -5.18 6.15
CA ALA A 81 0.60 -6.54 5.78
C ALA A 81 1.10 -7.53 6.85
N ASN A 82 0.17 -8.20 7.54
CA ASN A 82 0.53 -9.23 8.53
C ASN A 82 1.09 -10.48 7.85
N GLU A 83 0.46 -10.88 6.76
CA GLU A 83 0.86 -12.04 5.98
C GLU A 83 1.13 -11.60 4.54
N TYR A 84 2.26 -12.02 4.00
CA TYR A 84 2.62 -11.76 2.62
C TYR A 84 3.53 -12.86 2.08
N LEU A 85 3.45 -13.07 0.78
CA LEU A 85 4.38 -13.88 0.01
C LEU A 85 5.30 -12.95 -0.75
N ALA A 86 6.60 -13.09 -0.56
CA ALA A 86 7.54 -12.32 -1.34
C ALA A 86 8.76 -13.17 -1.71
N ASN A 87 9.24 -12.93 -2.93
CA ASN A 87 10.38 -13.60 -3.52
C ASN A 87 11.30 -12.51 -4.07
N PHE A 88 12.45 -12.32 -3.41
CA PHE A 88 13.47 -11.39 -3.86
C PHE A 88 14.75 -12.14 -4.17
N ALA A 89 15.22 -12.05 -5.42
CA ALA A 89 16.52 -12.56 -5.82
C ALA A 89 17.38 -11.39 -6.30
N TYR A 90 18.41 -11.06 -5.53
CA TYR A 90 19.34 -9.97 -5.83
C TYR A 90 20.60 -10.49 -6.52
N ASP A 91 20.98 -9.86 -7.64
CA ASP A 91 22.26 -10.13 -8.30
C ASP A 91 23.26 -9.02 -7.95
N PRO A 92 24.25 -9.28 -7.07
CA PRO A 92 25.22 -8.26 -6.65
C PRO A 92 26.25 -7.92 -7.74
N ALA A 93 26.38 -8.73 -8.78
CA ALA A 93 27.28 -8.46 -9.91
C ALA A 93 26.58 -7.59 -10.97
N ASP A 94 25.26 -7.70 -11.09
CA ASP A 94 24.44 -6.89 -11.98
C ASP A 94 23.04 -6.67 -11.35
N PRO A 95 22.85 -5.61 -10.55
CA PRO A 95 21.59 -5.34 -9.86
C PRO A 95 20.38 -5.25 -10.79
N THR A 96 20.59 -4.90 -12.07
CA THR A 96 19.51 -4.81 -13.07
C THR A 96 18.85 -6.16 -13.38
N ARG A 97 19.53 -7.27 -13.05
CA ARG A 97 19.04 -8.65 -13.20
C ARG A 97 18.30 -9.18 -11.98
N SER A 98 18.17 -8.35 -10.94
CA SER A 98 17.42 -8.73 -9.75
C SER A 98 15.94 -8.92 -10.08
N THR A 99 15.23 -9.70 -9.26
CA THR A 99 13.79 -9.91 -9.38
C THR A 99 13.12 -9.75 -8.03
N LEU A 100 11.93 -9.16 -8.03
CA LEU A 100 11.03 -9.13 -6.87
C LEU A 100 9.64 -9.52 -7.35
N ARG A 101 8.98 -10.40 -6.60
CA ARG A 101 7.54 -10.59 -6.62
C ARG A 101 7.05 -10.50 -5.19
N PHE A 102 5.99 -9.75 -4.96
CA PHE A 102 5.33 -9.60 -3.67
C PHE A 102 3.83 -9.75 -3.86
N SER A 103 3.16 -10.36 -2.89
CA SER A 103 1.71 -10.38 -2.83
C SER A 103 1.21 -10.52 -1.39
N THR A 104 0.11 -9.86 -1.06
CA THR A 104 -0.60 -9.99 0.22
C THR A 104 -2.10 -9.94 -0.05
N LEU A 105 -2.90 -10.60 0.80
CA LEU A 105 -4.33 -10.44 0.73
C LEU A 105 -4.72 -9.09 1.32
N VAL A 106 -5.71 -8.43 0.72
CA VAL A 106 -6.25 -7.17 1.23
C VAL A 106 -6.80 -7.35 2.66
N GLU A 107 -7.37 -8.51 2.96
CA GLU A 107 -7.86 -8.82 4.30
C GLU A 107 -6.75 -9.00 5.36
N ASP A 108 -5.52 -9.30 4.95
CA ASP A 108 -4.38 -9.44 5.86
C ASP A 108 -3.76 -8.10 6.25
N LEU A 109 -4.30 -7.00 5.72
CA LEU A 109 -3.91 -5.66 6.12
C LEU A 109 -4.40 -5.33 7.53
N THR A 110 -3.48 -4.80 8.32
CA THR A 110 -3.71 -4.23 9.63
C THR A 110 -3.47 -2.74 9.61
N ILE A 111 -4.07 -2.04 10.57
CA ILE A 111 -3.96 -0.59 10.69
C ILE A 111 -3.60 -0.20 12.11
N ASP A 112 -2.61 0.67 12.23
CA ASP A 112 -2.15 1.30 13.46
C ASP A 112 -1.88 0.30 14.59
N ASP A 113 -1.29 -0.86 14.24
CA ASP A 113 -0.88 -1.83 15.24
C ASP A 113 0.18 -1.19 16.17
N PRO A 114 -0.10 -1.07 17.48
CA PRO A 114 0.78 -0.34 18.39
C PRO A 114 2.11 -1.03 18.61
N GLU A 115 2.17 -2.36 18.51
CA GLU A 115 3.41 -3.12 18.66
C GLU A 115 4.31 -2.92 17.44
N LEU A 116 3.73 -2.98 16.23
CA LEU A 116 4.46 -2.71 14.99
C LEU A 116 4.88 -1.24 14.88
N GLN A 117 4.03 -0.30 15.27
CA GLN A 117 4.41 1.12 15.31
C GLN A 117 5.60 1.35 16.24
N ALA A 118 5.56 0.81 17.47
CA ALA A 118 6.65 0.93 18.42
C ALA A 118 7.95 0.27 17.93
N ALA A 119 7.85 -0.89 17.26
CA ALA A 119 9.00 -1.60 16.72
C ALA A 119 9.68 -0.86 15.56
N TRP A 120 8.93 -0.11 14.76
CA TRP A 120 9.41 0.45 13.49
C TRP A 120 9.52 1.99 13.47
N ILE A 121 9.02 2.71 14.48
CA ILE A 121 8.98 4.18 14.49
C ILE A 121 10.36 4.82 14.30
N ASP A 122 11.42 4.26 14.90
CA ASP A 122 12.78 4.79 14.73
C ASP A 122 13.22 4.73 13.27
N ARG A 123 12.97 3.59 12.60
CA ARG A 123 13.32 3.40 11.18
C ARG A 123 12.50 4.33 10.29
N ILE A 124 11.21 4.45 10.55
CA ILE A 124 10.27 5.27 9.79
C ILE A 124 10.60 6.76 9.93
N SER A 125 10.94 7.21 11.15
CA SER A 125 11.38 8.57 11.43
C SER A 125 12.72 8.89 10.76
N THR A 126 13.66 7.94 10.74
CA THR A 126 14.95 8.09 10.04
C THR A 126 14.74 8.32 8.53
N LEU A 127 13.67 7.77 7.96
CA LEU A 127 13.30 7.95 6.55
C LEU A 127 12.46 9.22 6.31
N ASP A 128 12.22 10.03 7.33
CA ASP A 128 11.37 11.23 7.30
C ASP A 128 9.97 10.98 6.73
N LEU A 129 9.43 9.78 6.98
CA LEU A 129 8.08 9.41 6.56
C LEU A 129 7.05 9.94 7.57
N VAL A 130 7.32 9.81 8.86
CA VAL A 130 6.48 10.36 9.93
C VAL A 130 7.31 10.46 11.21
N GLN A 131 7.07 11.49 12.03
CA GLN A 131 7.76 11.69 13.31
C GLN A 131 7.04 11.01 14.49
N GLU A 132 5.72 10.90 14.42
CA GLU A 132 4.90 10.22 15.42
C GLU A 132 3.61 9.67 14.80
N PHE A 133 3.19 8.51 15.28
CA PHE A 133 1.84 8.00 15.02
C PHE A 133 0.87 8.50 16.09
N GLY A 134 -0.39 8.66 15.70
CA GLY A 134 -1.44 8.96 16.67
C GLY A 134 -1.77 7.73 17.51
N ASP A 135 -2.11 7.94 18.78
CA ASP A 135 -2.65 6.88 19.62
C ASP A 135 -4.14 6.71 19.31
N LEU A 136 -4.47 5.57 18.71
CA LEU A 136 -5.86 5.18 18.45
C LEU A 136 -6.34 4.19 19.50
N SER A 137 -7.60 4.34 19.91
CA SER A 137 -8.26 3.28 20.66
C SER A 137 -8.42 2.04 19.78
N GLU A 138 -8.48 0.85 20.38
CA GLU A 138 -8.75 -0.39 19.64
C GLU A 138 -10.05 -0.31 18.84
N GLY A 139 -11.10 0.30 19.39
CA GLY A 139 -12.37 0.50 18.71
C GLY A 139 -12.26 1.40 17.48
N ASP A 140 -11.43 2.45 17.55
CA ASP A 140 -11.17 3.31 16.40
C ASP A 140 -10.36 2.59 15.33
N ARG A 141 -9.34 1.80 15.71
CA ARG A 141 -8.59 0.96 14.75
C ARG A 141 -9.49 -0.01 14.00
N VAL A 142 -10.38 -0.71 14.71
CA VAL A 142 -11.36 -1.62 14.10
C VAL A 142 -12.28 -0.88 13.14
N LYS A 143 -12.72 0.33 13.52
CA LYS A 143 -13.56 1.15 12.65
C LYS A 143 -12.82 1.58 11.39
N VAL A 144 -11.60 2.11 11.51
CA VAL A 144 -10.83 2.57 10.34
C VAL A 144 -10.45 1.39 9.46
N ARG A 145 -10.08 0.24 10.03
CA ARG A 145 -9.83 -0.99 9.25
C ARG A 145 -11.07 -1.40 8.47
N ARG A 146 -12.25 -1.37 9.08
CA ARG A 146 -13.50 -1.67 8.36
C ARG A 146 -13.71 -0.71 7.20
N GLU A 147 -13.59 0.60 7.44
CA GLU A 147 -13.74 1.62 6.39
C GLU A 147 -12.71 1.46 5.26
N MET A 148 -11.46 1.10 5.59
CA MET A 148 -10.41 0.80 4.61
C MET A 148 -10.78 -0.40 3.71
N LEU A 149 -11.51 -1.38 4.23
CA LEU A 149 -11.92 -2.59 3.52
C LEU A 149 -13.29 -2.47 2.84
N ASP A 150 -13.94 -1.31 2.91
CA ASP A 150 -15.24 -1.12 2.26
C ASP A 150 -15.14 -1.13 0.72
N GLU A 151 -16.28 -1.35 0.06
CA GLU A 151 -16.41 -1.48 -1.41
C GLU A 151 -15.93 -0.25 -2.21
N ASP A 152 -15.88 0.92 -1.57
CA ASP A 152 -15.42 2.17 -2.17
C ASP A 152 -13.94 2.48 -1.89
N GLN A 153 -13.26 1.62 -1.12
CA GLN A 153 -11.85 1.75 -0.74
C GLN A 153 -11.00 0.63 -1.29
N LEU A 154 -10.85 -0.50 -0.58
CA LEU A 154 -10.03 -1.63 -1.02
C LEU A 154 -10.82 -2.83 -1.56
N ASP A 155 -12.13 -2.89 -1.28
CA ASP A 155 -13.06 -3.88 -1.83
C ASP A 155 -12.47 -5.31 -1.97
N PRO A 156 -12.10 -5.96 -0.85
CA PRO A 156 -11.45 -7.28 -0.88
C PRO A 156 -12.31 -8.36 -1.53
N ASP A 157 -13.63 -8.18 -1.58
CA ASP A 157 -14.55 -9.13 -2.20
C ASP A 157 -14.36 -9.21 -3.73
N ASN A 158 -14.00 -8.09 -4.38
CA ASN A 158 -13.73 -8.04 -5.81
C ASN A 158 -12.23 -7.97 -6.15
N PHE A 159 -11.41 -7.41 -5.26
CA PHE A 159 -9.97 -7.22 -5.45
C PHE A 159 -9.18 -7.77 -4.25
N PRO A 160 -9.16 -9.09 -4.03
CA PRO A 160 -8.63 -9.68 -2.80
C PRO A 160 -7.12 -9.59 -2.65
N LEU A 161 -6.38 -9.24 -3.71
CA LEU A 161 -4.93 -9.35 -3.78
C LEU A 161 -4.29 -7.99 -4.08
N ILE A 162 -3.29 -7.63 -3.29
CA ILE A 162 -2.31 -6.60 -3.64
C ILE A 162 -1.07 -7.33 -4.14
N ALA A 163 -0.55 -6.94 -5.30
CA ALA A 163 0.63 -7.53 -5.88
C ALA A 163 1.64 -6.47 -6.30
N ALA A 164 2.92 -6.82 -6.27
CA ALA A 164 3.97 -5.96 -6.75
C ALA A 164 5.08 -6.76 -7.46
N VAL A 165 5.61 -6.21 -8.56
CA VAL A 165 6.65 -6.85 -9.38
C VAL A 165 7.73 -5.84 -9.72
N LEU A 166 9.00 -6.22 -9.53
CA LEU A 166 10.13 -5.39 -9.93
C LEU A 166 10.19 -5.25 -11.46
N GLN A 167 10.19 -4.01 -11.92
CA GLN A 167 10.35 -3.65 -13.33
C GLN A 167 11.81 -3.36 -13.68
N GLY A 168 12.60 -2.90 -12.70
CA GLY A 168 14.03 -2.70 -12.89
C GLY A 168 14.70 -2.02 -11.70
N ILE A 169 16.02 -2.09 -11.68
CA ILE A 169 16.86 -1.36 -10.73
C ILE A 169 17.79 -0.44 -11.53
N SER A 170 17.88 0.81 -11.12
CA SER A 170 18.86 1.76 -11.66
C SER A 170 19.84 2.21 -10.59
N GLU A 171 21.11 2.36 -10.98
CA GLU A 171 22.13 2.99 -10.14
C GLU A 171 21.89 4.49 -10.09
N GLN A 172 21.32 4.95 -8.98
CA GLN A 172 21.07 6.36 -8.71
C GLN A 172 21.11 6.56 -7.21
N THR A 173 21.87 7.56 -6.76
CA THR A 173 21.86 7.96 -5.36
C THR A 173 20.65 8.83 -5.08
N ASN A 174 19.73 8.34 -4.26
CA ASN A 174 18.60 9.09 -3.73
C ASN A 174 18.67 9.13 -2.20
N ARG A 175 18.47 10.33 -1.64
CA ARG A 175 18.33 10.51 -0.19
C ARG A 175 16.85 10.45 0.19
N VAL A 176 16.52 9.64 1.19
CA VAL A 176 15.19 9.57 1.81
C VAL A 176 15.39 9.74 3.31
N GLY A 177 14.87 10.83 3.87
CA GLY A 177 15.22 11.29 5.21
C GLY A 177 16.73 11.42 5.37
N GLU A 178 17.30 10.65 6.31
CA GLU A 178 18.73 10.64 6.61
C GLU A 178 19.52 9.55 5.87
N VAL A 179 18.85 8.74 5.05
CA VAL A 179 19.45 7.54 4.42
C VAL A 179 19.72 7.77 2.94
N ASP A 180 20.94 7.48 2.51
CA ASP A 180 21.32 7.46 1.10
C ASP A 180 21.14 6.04 0.52
N PHE A 181 20.30 5.91 -0.50
CA PHE A 181 20.11 4.69 -1.28
C PHE A 181 20.87 4.83 -2.60
N THR A 182 21.77 3.90 -2.91
CA THR A 182 22.59 3.91 -4.14
C THR A 182 21.89 3.27 -5.34
N HIS A 183 20.75 2.64 -5.11
CA HIS A 183 19.94 1.95 -6.10
C HIS A 183 18.48 2.38 -5.94
N VAL A 184 17.80 2.50 -7.07
CA VAL A 184 16.37 2.80 -7.13
C VAL A 184 15.69 1.63 -7.82
N ALA A 185 14.81 0.94 -7.10
CA ALA A 185 13.92 -0.05 -7.67
C ALA A 185 12.67 0.62 -8.22
N THR A 186 12.31 0.31 -9.46
CA THR A 186 11.00 0.61 -10.01
C THR A 186 10.14 -0.63 -9.89
N VAL A 187 9.01 -0.49 -9.22
CA VAL A 187 8.09 -1.60 -8.94
C VAL A 187 6.73 -1.24 -9.53
N GLU A 188 6.15 -2.18 -10.27
CA GLU A 188 4.75 -2.12 -10.66
C GLU A 188 3.92 -2.66 -9.52
N VAL A 189 2.93 -1.89 -9.07
CA VAL A 189 2.04 -2.25 -7.98
C VAL A 189 0.62 -2.32 -8.52
N THR A 190 -0.05 -3.45 -8.27
CA THR A 190 -1.45 -3.67 -8.63
C THR A 190 -2.29 -3.62 -7.36
N ILE A 191 -3.15 -2.61 -7.29
CA ILE A 191 -4.19 -2.41 -6.27
C ILE A 191 -5.44 -2.08 -7.08
N HIS A 192 -6.46 -2.95 -7.03
CA HIS A 192 -7.65 -2.89 -7.88
C HIS A 192 -7.31 -3.04 -9.37
N GLY A 193 -7.44 -4.27 -9.88
CA GLY A 193 -7.03 -4.70 -11.22
C GLY A 193 -7.23 -3.69 -12.35
#